data_AF-A0A1H2Y7R9-F1
#
_entry.id   AF-A0A1H2Y7R9-F1
#
_cell.length_a   1.000
_cell.length_b   1.000
_cell.length_c   1.000
_cell.angle_alpha   90.00
_cell.angle_beta   90.00
_cell.angle_gamma   90.00
#
_symmetry.space_group_name_H-M   'P 1'
#
loop_
_entity.id
_entity.type
_entity.pdbx_description
1 polymer ?
#
loop_
_entity_poly.entity_id
_entity_poly.type
_entity_poly.pdbx_seq_one_letter_code
_entity_poly.pdbx_strand_id
1 'polypeptide(L)'
;MDINKLPKFKYHPNAYECGVVEFGKGTCNCCCKEVEAYVQMMYTTEDVDCICMDCVASGKAAEKFDGSFIQDADSIDNEEAAEELWCRTPGYISWQGENWVACCNDYCEYIGTVGTKELEELGIADELFEADGSFEGWKDARKYLTKDGSLCGYLFHCLHCGKYHLRVDAD
;
A
#
# COMPACT_ATOMS: atom_id res chain seq x y z
N MET A 1 4.32 -4.52 -22.44
CA MET A 1 4.03 -5.56 -21.44
C MET A 1 2.52 -5.69 -21.26
N ASP A 2 2.02 -6.88 -20.92
CA ASP A 2 0.60 -7.11 -20.59
C ASP A 2 0.44 -7.24 -19.08
N ILE A 3 -0.12 -6.22 -18.42
CA ILE A 3 -0.27 -6.15 -16.95
C ILE A 3 -1.12 -7.32 -16.42
N ASN A 4 -2.02 -7.87 -17.23
CA ASN A 4 -2.85 -9.01 -16.83
C ASN A 4 -2.06 -10.30 -16.57
N LYS A 5 -0.80 -10.36 -17.01
CA LYS A 5 0.10 -11.49 -16.76
C LYS A 5 0.96 -11.32 -15.51
N LEU A 6 0.93 -10.14 -14.89
CA LEU A 6 1.63 -9.90 -13.64
C LEU A 6 0.85 -10.50 -12.46
N PRO A 7 1.52 -10.79 -11.34
CA PRO A 7 0.86 -11.19 -10.11
C PRO A 7 -0.20 -10.19 -9.64
N LYS A 8 -1.17 -10.67 -8.87
CA LYS A 8 -2.14 -9.81 -8.19
C LYS A 8 -1.86 -9.87 -6.70
N PHE A 9 -2.06 -8.73 -6.02
CA PHE A 9 -1.81 -8.62 -4.60
C PHE A 9 -3.14 -8.44 -3.87
N LYS A 10 -3.39 -9.28 -2.87
CA LYS A 10 -4.65 -9.28 -2.10
C LYS A 10 -4.93 -7.91 -1.49
N TYR A 11 -3.91 -7.31 -0.87
CA TYR A 11 -4.05 -6.02 -0.20
C TYR A 11 -3.68 -4.84 -1.09
N HIS A 12 -2.99 -5.02 -2.21
CA HIS A 12 -2.67 -3.91 -3.13
C HIS A 12 -3.16 -4.19 -4.57
N PRO A 13 -4.49 -4.23 -4.79
CA PRO A 13 -5.07 -4.57 -6.10
C PRO A 13 -4.64 -3.60 -7.21
N ASN A 14 -4.36 -2.34 -6.86
CA ASN A 14 -3.97 -1.26 -7.78
C ASN A 14 -2.45 -1.00 -7.81
N ALA A 15 -1.60 -1.94 -7.39
CA ALA A 15 -0.14 -1.75 -7.32
C ALA A 15 0.48 -1.21 -8.63
N TYR A 16 -0.08 -1.59 -9.77
CA TYR A 16 0.39 -1.18 -11.10
C TYR A 16 -0.07 0.22 -11.54
N GLU A 17 -0.98 0.85 -10.80
CA GLU A 17 -1.57 2.15 -11.11
C GLU A 17 -1.19 3.22 -10.09
N CYS A 18 -0.73 2.82 -8.90
CA CYS A 18 -0.38 3.71 -7.78
C CYS A 18 1.06 4.21 -7.79
N GLY A 19 1.83 3.97 -8.86
CA GLY A 19 3.19 4.49 -9.02
C GLY A 19 4.29 3.79 -8.21
N VAL A 20 3.96 2.78 -7.39
CA VAL A 20 4.96 1.99 -6.65
C VAL A 20 5.79 1.05 -7.56
N VAL A 21 5.24 0.70 -8.73
CA VAL A 21 5.89 -0.17 -9.71
C VAL A 21 6.51 0.67 -10.83
N GLU A 22 7.81 0.50 -11.03
CA GLU A 22 8.54 1.04 -12.18
C GLU A 22 8.36 0.13 -13.40
N PHE A 23 8.00 0.71 -14.54
CA PHE A 23 7.85 0.00 -15.81
C PHE A 23 9.05 0.28 -16.72
N GLY A 24 9.99 -0.65 -16.74
CA GLY A 24 11.24 -0.50 -17.47
C GLY A 24 12.05 -1.78 -17.40
N LYS A 25 13.13 -1.85 -18.20
CA LYS A 25 14.03 -3.01 -18.17
C LYS A 25 14.90 -2.94 -16.92
N GLY A 26 14.86 -4.00 -16.12
CA GLY A 26 15.73 -4.19 -14.97
C GLY A 26 16.18 -5.64 -14.83
N THR A 27 17.15 -5.87 -13.95
CA THR A 27 17.58 -7.22 -13.56
C THR A 27 17.25 -7.42 -12.09
N CYS A 28 16.35 -8.35 -11.79
CA CYS A 28 15.88 -8.54 -10.42
C CYS A 28 17.02 -8.96 -9.48
N ASN A 29 17.30 -8.20 -8.42
CA ASN A 29 18.34 -8.54 -7.43
C ASN A 29 18.02 -9.86 -6.70
N CYS A 30 16.74 -10.27 -6.63
CA CYS A 30 16.33 -11.52 -6.00
C CYS A 30 16.63 -12.74 -6.87
N CYS A 31 16.07 -12.80 -8.09
CA CYS A 31 16.11 -14.00 -8.94
C CYS A 31 17.02 -13.93 -10.17
N CYS A 32 17.70 -12.80 -10.37
CA CYS A 32 18.64 -12.54 -11.46
C CYS A 32 18.03 -12.62 -12.87
N LYS A 33 16.69 -12.53 -13.00
CA LYS A 33 16.00 -12.49 -14.29
C LYS A 33 15.84 -11.06 -14.79
N GLU A 34 15.89 -10.88 -16.11
CA GLU A 34 15.46 -9.65 -16.76
C GLU A 34 13.94 -9.49 -16.64
N VAL A 35 13.50 -8.28 -16.29
CA VAL A 35 12.10 -7.96 -16.04
C VAL A 35 11.73 -6.59 -16.62
N GLU A 36 10.43 -6.38 -16.82
CA GLU A 36 9.88 -5.13 -17.36
C GLU A 36 9.03 -4.34 -16.32
N ALA A 37 8.86 -4.91 -15.12
CA ALA A 37 8.13 -4.31 -14.00
C ALA A 37 8.75 -4.73 -12.66
N TYR A 38 9.08 -3.76 -11.81
CA TYR A 38 9.74 -3.99 -10.55
C TYR A 38 9.46 -2.87 -9.53
N VAL A 39 9.63 -3.18 -8.25
CA VAL A 39 9.69 -2.18 -7.18
C VAL A 39 11.15 -1.84 -6.88
N GLN A 40 11.41 -0.58 -6.53
CA GLN A 40 12.77 -0.06 -6.30
C GLN A 40 13.14 0.08 -4.83
N MET A 41 12.17 -0.06 -3.92
CA MET A 41 12.38 0.14 -2.49
C MET A 41 11.96 -1.09 -1.72
N MET A 42 12.77 -1.42 -0.72
CA MET A 42 12.54 -2.47 0.26
C MET A 42 13.25 -2.05 1.55
N TYR A 43 12.59 -2.25 2.68
CA TYR A 43 13.19 -2.06 4.00
C TYR A 43 14.07 -3.26 4.33
N THR A 44 15.36 -3.16 3.99
CA THR A 44 16.39 -4.18 4.22
C THR A 44 17.74 -3.52 4.47
N THR A 45 18.72 -4.27 4.98
CA THR A 45 20.11 -3.82 5.12
C THR A 45 20.90 -3.87 3.82
N GLU A 46 20.39 -4.58 2.82
CA GLU A 46 21.03 -4.74 1.51
C GLU A 46 20.66 -3.60 0.56
N ASP A 47 21.54 -3.32 -0.41
CA ASP A 47 21.26 -2.34 -1.47
C ASP A 47 20.43 -3.01 -2.58
N VAL A 48 19.14 -2.65 -2.65
CA VAL A 48 18.16 -3.26 -3.54
C VAL A 48 17.43 -2.15 -4.30
N ASP A 49 17.50 -2.21 -5.63
CA ASP A 49 16.94 -1.20 -6.53
C ASP A 49 16.01 -1.78 -7.60
N CYS A 50 15.92 -3.12 -7.70
CA CYS A 50 15.11 -3.83 -8.67
C CYS A 50 14.62 -5.18 -8.12
N ILE A 51 13.39 -5.22 -7.60
CA ILE A 51 12.71 -6.48 -7.25
C ILE A 51 11.51 -6.70 -8.18
N CYS A 52 11.52 -7.80 -8.93
CA CYS A 52 10.40 -8.12 -9.79
C CYS A 52 9.15 -8.55 -9.02
N MET A 53 7.99 -8.31 -9.64
CA MET A 53 6.70 -8.57 -9.02
C MET A 53 6.47 -10.04 -8.66
N ASP A 54 7.07 -10.98 -9.40
CA ASP A 54 7.01 -12.42 -9.06
C ASP A 54 7.76 -12.73 -7.76
N CYS A 55 8.87 -12.04 -7.49
CA CYS A 55 9.65 -12.20 -6.26
C CYS A 55 8.97 -11.54 -5.07
N VAL A 56 8.24 -10.45 -5.29
CA VAL A 56 7.32 -9.88 -4.29
C VAL A 56 6.22 -10.90 -3.99
N ALA A 57 5.43 -11.29 -4.99
CA ALA A 57 4.24 -12.12 -4.80
C ALA A 57 4.53 -13.52 -4.22
N SER A 58 5.72 -14.07 -4.48
CA SER A 58 6.12 -15.36 -3.92
C SER A 58 6.75 -15.28 -2.52
N GLY A 59 7.03 -14.08 -2.00
CA GLY A 59 7.74 -13.90 -0.74
C GLY A 59 9.26 -14.14 -0.80
N LYS A 60 9.80 -14.54 -1.96
CA LYS A 60 11.22 -14.86 -2.12
C LYS A 60 12.14 -13.66 -1.87
N ALA A 61 11.70 -12.46 -2.21
CA ALA A 61 12.48 -11.25 -1.93
C ALA A 61 12.59 -11.01 -0.42
N ALA A 62 11.45 -11.06 0.29
CA ALA A 62 11.40 -10.95 1.75
C ALA A 62 12.28 -12.00 2.44
N GLU A 63 12.18 -13.26 2.02
CA GLU A 63 13.00 -14.36 2.54
C GLU A 63 14.50 -14.13 2.28
N LYS A 64 14.88 -13.72 1.07
CA LYS A 64 16.29 -13.56 0.68
C LYS A 64 16.98 -12.39 1.38
N PHE A 65 16.26 -11.28 1.55
CA PHE A 65 16.82 -10.03 2.04
C PHE A 65 16.44 -9.71 3.49
N ASP A 66 15.71 -10.61 4.16
CA ASP A 66 15.23 -10.42 5.54
C ASP A 66 14.60 -9.03 5.75
N GLY A 67 13.63 -8.70 4.89
CA GLY A 67 13.04 -7.36 4.84
C GLY A 67 11.61 -7.34 4.34
N SER A 68 11.02 -6.14 4.33
CA SER A 68 9.62 -5.89 3.93
C SER A 68 9.51 -4.76 2.91
N PHE A 69 8.36 -4.64 2.26
CA PHE A 69 8.05 -3.49 1.40
C PHE A 69 7.19 -2.43 2.10
N ILE A 70 6.82 -2.67 3.36
CA ILE A 70 5.88 -1.87 4.14
C ILE A 70 6.61 -1.47 5.42
N GLN A 71 6.49 -0.21 5.82
CA GLN A 71 7.12 0.29 7.04
C GLN A 71 6.38 -0.14 8.32
N ASP A 72 5.06 0.07 8.36
CA ASP A 72 4.23 -0.20 9.52
C ASP A 72 2.83 -0.71 9.13
N ALA A 73 2.15 -1.36 10.08
CA ALA A 73 0.76 -1.81 9.91
C ALA A 73 0.06 -1.99 11.26
N ASP A 74 -1.27 -1.89 11.25
CA ASP A 74 -2.07 -2.27 12.41
C ASP A 74 -1.79 -3.73 12.82
N SER A 75 -1.81 -3.98 14.13
CA SER A 75 -1.59 -5.32 14.69
C SER A 75 -2.85 -6.18 14.57
N ILE A 76 -2.68 -7.43 14.14
CA ILE A 76 -3.73 -8.45 14.04
C ILE A 76 -3.24 -9.79 14.60
N ASP A 77 -4.18 -10.66 14.98
CA ASP A 77 -3.88 -12.01 15.49
C ASP A 77 -3.89 -13.08 14.37
N ASN A 78 -3.98 -12.66 13.11
CA ASN A 78 -4.04 -13.54 11.94
C ASN A 78 -2.66 -13.65 11.28
N GLU A 79 -1.93 -14.72 11.60
CA GLU A 79 -0.57 -14.97 11.11
C GLU A 79 -0.50 -15.10 9.57
N GLU A 80 -1.49 -15.73 8.93
CA GLU A 80 -1.50 -15.88 7.46
C GLU A 80 -1.69 -14.53 6.77
N ALA A 81 -2.56 -13.67 7.30
CA ALA A 81 -2.74 -12.32 6.79
C ALA A 81 -1.50 -11.45 7.02
N ALA A 82 -0.81 -11.62 8.16
CA ALA A 82 0.46 -10.97 8.45
C ALA A 82 1.55 -11.40 7.46
N GLU A 83 1.72 -12.71 7.22
CA GLU A 83 2.70 -13.20 6.25
C GLU A 83 2.42 -12.66 4.84
N GLU A 84 1.15 -12.68 4.40
CA GLU A 84 0.76 -12.15 3.10
C GLU A 84 1.06 -10.65 2.95
N LEU A 85 0.82 -9.86 4.00
CA LEU A 85 1.12 -8.43 3.99
C LEU A 85 2.64 -8.20 3.96
N TRP A 86 3.35 -8.65 5.00
CA TRP A 86 4.73 -8.28 5.24
C TRP A 86 5.70 -8.89 4.24
N CYS A 87 5.41 -10.10 3.72
CA CYS A 87 6.33 -10.82 2.85
C CYS A 87 5.93 -10.75 1.37
N ARG A 88 4.64 -10.57 1.06
CA ARG A 88 4.12 -10.78 -0.30
C ARG A 88 3.39 -9.60 -0.92
N THR A 89 3.23 -8.50 -0.19
CA THR A 89 2.54 -7.30 -0.68
C THR A 89 3.54 -6.17 -0.93
N PRO A 90 3.51 -5.50 -2.10
CA PRO A 90 4.30 -4.29 -2.32
C PRO A 90 3.75 -3.13 -1.45
N GLY A 91 4.62 -2.22 -1.05
CA GLY A 91 4.24 -1.00 -0.33
C GLY A 91 3.44 -0.01 -1.17
N TYR A 92 3.27 1.20 -0.65
CA TYR A 92 2.66 2.32 -1.38
C TYR A 92 3.42 3.61 -1.09
N ILE A 93 3.38 4.57 -2.01
CA ILE A 93 4.12 5.82 -1.82
C ILE A 93 3.39 6.70 -0.80
N SER A 94 4.11 7.12 0.24
CA SER A 94 3.63 8.08 1.24
C SER A 94 4.70 9.08 1.68
N TRP A 95 4.32 10.09 2.48
CA TRP A 95 5.21 11.15 2.95
C TRP A 95 6.00 10.73 4.19
N GLN A 96 5.33 10.28 5.25
CA GLN A 96 5.95 9.84 6.50
C GLN A 96 6.10 8.31 6.58
N GLY A 97 5.86 7.62 5.47
CA GLY A 97 6.01 6.16 5.30
C GLY A 97 4.71 5.37 5.53
N GLU A 98 4.68 4.10 5.14
CA GLU A 98 3.44 3.33 5.06
C GLU A 98 2.93 2.90 6.43
N ASN A 99 1.62 3.01 6.65
CA ASN A 99 0.93 2.43 7.79
C ASN A 99 -0.34 1.72 7.30
N TRP A 100 -0.26 0.40 7.17
CA TRP A 100 -1.35 -0.41 6.61
C TRP A 100 -2.51 -0.60 7.59
N VAL A 101 -3.74 -0.36 7.13
CA VAL A 101 -4.93 -0.47 7.98
C VAL A 101 -5.43 -1.91 8.08
N ALA A 102 -5.77 -2.35 9.29
CA ALA A 102 -6.48 -3.61 9.53
C ALA A 102 -7.93 -3.40 9.95
N CYS A 103 -8.80 -4.32 9.55
CA CYS A 103 -10.19 -4.37 9.98
C CYS A 103 -10.70 -5.82 9.92
N CYS A 104 -11.52 -6.22 10.89
CA CYS A 104 -12.04 -7.59 10.99
C CYS A 104 -10.94 -8.68 11.13
N ASN A 105 -9.83 -8.38 11.81
CA ASN A 105 -8.69 -9.29 11.99
C ASN A 105 -8.05 -9.75 10.66
N ASP A 106 -8.08 -8.87 9.66
CA ASP A 106 -7.43 -8.99 8.36
C ASP A 106 -6.99 -7.60 7.88
N TYR A 107 -6.12 -7.52 6.89
CA TYR A 107 -5.72 -6.24 6.31
C TYR A 107 -6.71 -5.77 5.25
N CYS A 108 -6.90 -4.45 5.19
CA CYS A 108 -7.70 -3.81 4.15
C CYS A 108 -6.92 -3.75 2.84
N GLU A 109 -7.62 -3.70 1.71
CA GLU A 109 -6.98 -3.40 0.44
C GLU A 109 -6.73 -1.89 0.31
N TYR A 110 -5.52 -1.51 -0.09
CA TYR A 110 -5.15 -0.14 -0.40
C TYR A 110 -5.64 0.22 -1.81
N ILE A 111 -6.48 1.26 -1.87
CA ILE A 111 -7.14 1.72 -3.10
C ILE A 111 -6.29 2.77 -3.81
N GLY A 112 -5.68 3.68 -3.06
CA GLY A 112 -4.91 4.79 -3.61
C GLY A 112 -4.98 6.06 -2.76
N THR A 113 -4.35 7.11 -3.28
CA THR A 113 -4.40 8.45 -2.71
C THR A 113 -5.75 9.12 -3.00
N VAL A 114 -6.27 9.85 -2.03
CA VAL A 114 -7.54 10.58 -2.09
C VAL A 114 -7.44 11.94 -1.41
N GLY A 115 -8.20 12.90 -1.91
CA GLY A 115 -8.56 14.12 -1.20
C GLY A 115 -10.03 14.11 -0.82
N THR A 116 -10.50 15.21 -0.25
CA THR A 116 -11.92 15.34 0.13
C THR A 116 -12.86 15.20 -1.06
N LYS A 117 -12.45 15.72 -2.22
CA LYS A 117 -13.25 15.65 -3.44
C LYS A 117 -13.53 14.20 -3.85
N GLU A 118 -12.53 13.34 -3.86
CA GLU A 118 -12.67 11.93 -4.22
C GLU A 118 -13.55 11.18 -3.21
N LEU A 119 -13.41 11.48 -1.92
CA LEU A 119 -14.25 10.91 -0.86
C LEU A 119 -15.73 11.32 -0.99
N GLU A 120 -15.99 12.57 -1.41
CA GLU A 120 -17.34 13.08 -1.66
C GLU A 120 -17.95 12.47 -2.92
N GLU A 121 -17.18 12.30 -3.99
CA GLU A 121 -17.62 11.60 -5.21
C GLU A 121 -17.97 10.14 -4.96
N LEU A 122 -17.26 9.47 -4.03
CA LEU A 122 -17.57 8.12 -3.56
C LEU A 122 -18.75 8.06 -2.57
N GLY A 123 -19.21 9.21 -2.04
CA GLY A 123 -20.30 9.28 -1.07
C GLY A 123 -19.96 8.74 0.32
N ILE A 124 -18.67 8.56 0.63
CA ILE A 124 -18.17 7.98 1.89
C ILE A 124 -17.55 9.03 2.82
N ALA A 125 -17.42 10.28 2.38
CA ALA A 125 -16.79 11.35 3.15
C ALA A 125 -17.41 11.49 4.54
N ASP A 126 -18.73 11.67 4.64
CA ASP A 126 -19.39 11.92 5.93
C ASP A 126 -19.19 10.74 6.91
N GLU A 127 -19.37 9.49 6.43
CA GLU A 127 -19.14 8.29 7.27
C GLU A 127 -17.69 8.23 7.76
N LEU A 128 -16.70 8.46 6.90
CA LEU A 128 -15.28 8.42 7.27
C LEU A 128 -14.92 9.52 8.26
N PHE A 129 -15.33 10.76 8.00
CA PHE A 129 -15.01 11.90 8.88
C PHE A 129 -15.74 11.84 10.23
N GLU A 130 -16.88 11.14 10.32
CA GLU A 130 -17.62 10.94 11.57
C GLU A 130 -17.15 9.70 12.36
N ALA A 131 -16.90 8.58 11.69
CA ALA A 131 -16.53 7.31 12.32
C ALA A 131 -15.06 7.28 12.75
N ASP A 132 -14.18 7.84 11.93
CA ASP A 132 -12.73 7.90 12.16
C ASP A 132 -12.36 9.25 12.80
N GLY A 133 -13.27 9.81 13.62
CA GLY A 133 -13.36 11.19 14.15
C GLY A 133 -12.16 11.77 14.91
N SER A 134 -10.98 11.18 14.76
CA SER A 134 -9.69 11.74 15.10
C SER A 134 -8.64 11.21 14.12
N PHE A 135 -8.46 11.90 12.99
CA PHE A 135 -7.12 12.05 12.46
C PHE A 135 -6.33 12.71 13.59
N GLU A 136 -5.60 11.95 14.38
CA GLU A 136 -4.88 12.47 15.54
C GLU A 136 -4.01 13.65 15.06
N GLY A 137 -4.40 14.88 15.44
CA GLY A 137 -3.74 16.12 15.02
C GLY A 137 -4.45 16.96 13.94
N TRP A 138 -5.42 16.43 13.17
CA TRP A 138 -5.97 17.10 11.97
C TRP A 138 -7.49 17.34 12.04
N LYS A 139 -7.94 18.19 12.96
CA LYS A 139 -9.38 18.53 13.15
C LYS A 139 -10.07 19.13 11.91
N ASP A 140 -9.30 19.70 10.99
CA ASP A 140 -9.79 20.29 9.75
C ASP A 140 -9.32 19.51 8.50
N ALA A 141 -8.91 18.24 8.63
CA ALA A 141 -8.40 17.43 7.52
C ALA A 141 -9.31 17.49 6.28
N ARG A 142 -10.63 17.44 6.47
CA ARG A 142 -11.63 17.56 5.39
C ARG A 142 -11.51 18.84 4.56
N LYS A 143 -10.93 19.92 5.06
CA LYS A 143 -10.77 21.17 4.29
C LYS A 143 -9.51 21.20 3.45
N TYR A 144 -8.51 20.40 3.82
CA TYR A 144 -7.15 20.51 3.30
C TYR A 144 -6.68 19.24 2.58
N LEU A 145 -7.39 18.13 2.72
CA LEU A 145 -7.10 16.87 2.06
C LEU A 145 -7.18 17.01 0.54
N THR A 146 -6.03 16.88 -0.09
CA THR A 146 -5.86 16.98 -1.54
C THR A 146 -5.16 15.72 -2.02
N LYS A 147 -5.71 15.08 -3.04
CA LYS A 147 -5.06 13.93 -3.67
C LYS A 147 -3.65 14.33 -4.16
N ASP A 148 -2.65 13.53 -3.79
CA ASP A 148 -1.23 13.75 -4.11
C ASP A 148 -0.68 15.13 -3.65
N GLY A 149 -1.33 15.78 -2.68
CA GLY A 149 -0.91 17.07 -2.12
C GLY A 149 -0.11 16.95 -0.81
N SER A 150 0.26 18.12 -0.24
CA SER A 150 0.97 18.23 1.05
C SER A 150 0.18 17.71 2.26
N LEU A 151 -1.15 17.57 2.15
CA LEU A 151 -1.95 16.80 3.09
C LEU A 151 -2.80 15.85 2.24
N CYS A 152 -2.48 14.56 2.28
CA CYS A 152 -3.12 13.55 1.45
C CYS A 152 -3.72 12.43 2.31
N GLY A 153 -4.73 11.77 1.76
CA GLY A 153 -5.36 10.61 2.37
C GLY A 153 -4.98 9.34 1.61
N TYR A 154 -4.78 8.25 2.34
CA TYR A 154 -4.60 6.91 1.78
C TYR A 154 -5.84 6.09 2.11
N LEU A 155 -6.60 5.74 1.07
CA LEU A 155 -7.88 5.06 1.21
C LEU A 155 -7.68 3.55 1.26
N PHE A 156 -8.30 2.93 2.24
CA PHE A 156 -8.33 1.48 2.43
C PHE A 156 -9.77 0.96 2.42
N HIS A 157 -9.97 -0.26 1.98
CA HIS A 157 -11.28 -0.92 1.93
C HIS A 157 -11.22 -2.30 2.58
N CYS A 158 -12.09 -2.57 3.54
CA CYS A 158 -12.12 -3.85 4.24
C CYS A 158 -12.75 -4.93 3.37
N LEU A 159 -12.01 -6.01 3.12
CA LEU A 159 -12.44 -7.16 2.32
C LEU A 159 -13.61 -7.95 2.94
N HIS A 160 -13.90 -7.76 4.24
CA HIS A 160 -14.92 -8.51 4.97
C HIS A 160 -16.20 -7.73 5.19
N CYS A 161 -16.10 -6.52 5.73
CA CYS A 161 -17.27 -5.70 6.06
C CYS A 161 -17.62 -4.65 5.00
N GLY A 162 -16.75 -4.43 4.02
CA GLY A 162 -16.94 -3.44 2.95
C GLY A 162 -16.80 -1.99 3.39
N LYS A 163 -16.36 -1.73 4.62
CA LYS A 163 -16.12 -0.38 5.13
C LYS A 163 -14.82 0.20 4.58
N TYR A 164 -14.83 1.50 4.37
CA TYR A 164 -13.63 2.26 4.06
C TYR A 164 -12.95 2.75 5.33
N HIS A 165 -11.63 2.89 5.25
CA HIS A 165 -10.79 3.46 6.29
C HIS A 165 -9.79 4.44 5.66
N LEU A 166 -9.35 5.45 6.42
CA LEU A 166 -8.50 6.50 5.89
C LEU A 166 -7.28 6.73 6.78
N ARG A 167 -6.08 6.67 6.20
CA ARG A 167 -4.87 7.26 6.80
C ARG A 167 -4.63 8.63 6.22
N VAL A 168 -4.14 9.56 7.03
CA VAL A 168 -3.83 10.93 6.60
C VAL A 168 -2.39 11.24 6.96
N ASP A 169 -1.71 11.88 6.02
CA ASP A 169 -0.28 12.13 6.09
C ASP A 169 0.10 13.44 5.38
N ALA A 170 1.24 14.00 5.74
CA ALA A 170 1.71 15.29 5.25
C ALA A 170 3.23 15.32 4.99
N ASP A 171 3.64 16.17 4.03
CA ASP A 171 5.04 16.35 3.61
C ASP A 171 5.93 17.11 4.62
#